data_AF-U4QWJ6-F1
#
_entry.id   AF-U4QWJ6-F1
#
_cell.length_a   1.000
_cell.length_b   1.000
_cell.length_c   1.000
_cell.angle_alpha   90.00
_cell.angle_beta   90.00
_cell.angle_gamma   90.00
#
_symmetry.space_group_name_H-M   'P 1'
#
loop_
_entity.id
_entity.type
_entity.pdbx_description
1 polymer ?
#
loop_
_entity_poly.entity_id
_entity_poly.type
_entity_poly.pdbx_seq_one_letter_code
_entity_poly.pdbx_strand_id
1 'polypeptide(L)'
;MGSLAQTNVHFYYNTDAVENKFKERKAGDGVEFSIDKIIQIGVQAGVREALDRISKEKEEKRKSRFDRRLRNTDLLLKNYNKFVAHCNTALYTSKQLKQANAIDILDEVEDDEDEVYVRSIMRTRERTFLIVNHIKRILGYYKYITKSEPEKERKYRVLVGLYIDKKTYSQMAEELYCSTKTIERDRKEAIEELSVLIFGVDGLKLDA
;
A
#
# COMPACT_ATOMS: atom_id res chain seq x y z
N MET A 1 31.16 -21.84 -5.79
CA MET A 1 30.21 -22.20 -6.86
C MET A 1 29.24 -23.23 -6.29
N GLY A 2 28.07 -22.79 -5.84
CA GLY A 2 27.01 -23.67 -5.31
C GLY A 2 25.95 -23.88 -6.38
N SER A 3 25.77 -25.13 -6.81
CA SER A 3 24.79 -25.54 -7.82
C SER A 3 23.40 -25.61 -7.18
N LEU A 4 22.45 -24.82 -7.69
CA LEU A 4 21.03 -24.90 -7.37
C LEU A 4 20.48 -26.22 -7.94
N ALA A 5 20.03 -27.12 -7.06
CA ALA A 5 19.28 -28.30 -7.46
C ALA A 5 17.90 -27.86 -7.97
N GLN A 6 17.66 -28.04 -9.27
CA GLN A 6 16.32 -27.96 -9.85
C GLN A 6 15.51 -29.16 -9.38
N THR A 7 14.57 -28.93 -8.46
CA THR A 7 13.58 -29.94 -8.07
C THR A 7 12.58 -30.11 -9.22
N ASN A 8 12.84 -31.05 -10.13
CA ASN A 8 11.86 -31.50 -11.11
C ASN A 8 10.73 -32.26 -10.40
N VAL A 9 9.57 -31.62 -10.25
CA VAL A 9 8.35 -32.30 -9.83
C VAL A 9 7.77 -33.02 -11.03
N HIS A 10 8.17 -34.27 -11.23
CA HIS A 10 7.63 -35.14 -12.27
C HIS A 10 6.29 -35.70 -11.79
N PHE A 11 5.17 -35.12 -12.25
CA PHE A 11 3.85 -35.73 -12.08
C PHE A 11 3.71 -36.86 -13.09
N TYR A 12 4.07 -38.08 -12.70
CA TYR A 12 3.76 -39.27 -13.49
C TYR A 12 2.27 -39.59 -13.33
N TYR A 13 1.45 -39.15 -14.28
CA TYR A 13 0.11 -39.70 -14.45
C TYR A 13 0.23 -41.09 -15.06
N ASN A 14 -0.19 -42.12 -14.32
CA ASN A 14 -0.30 -43.48 -14.83
C ASN A 14 -1.49 -43.54 -15.80
N THR A 15 -1.21 -43.36 -17.09
CA THR A 15 -2.19 -43.38 -18.19
C THR A 15 -2.90 -44.73 -18.32
N ASP A 16 -2.19 -45.82 -18.03
CA ASP A 16 -2.67 -47.19 -18.23
C ASP A 16 -3.76 -47.56 -17.19
N ALA A 17 -3.66 -47.02 -15.97
CA ALA A 17 -4.67 -47.20 -14.93
C ALA A 17 -5.96 -46.39 -15.22
N VAL A 18 -5.84 -45.27 -15.93
CA VAL A 18 -7.00 -44.45 -16.33
C VAL A 18 -7.70 -45.10 -17.53
N GLU A 19 -6.95 -45.61 -18.50
CA GLU A 19 -7.50 -46.30 -19.68
C GLU A 19 -8.29 -47.56 -19.31
N ASN A 20 -7.81 -48.37 -18.37
CA ASN A 20 -8.50 -49.61 -17.99
C ASN A 20 -9.81 -49.35 -17.24
N LYS A 21 -9.89 -48.30 -16.41
CA LYS A 21 -11.16 -47.89 -15.76
C LYS A 21 -12.21 -47.33 -16.73
N PHE A 22 -11.79 -46.85 -17.90
CA PHE A 22 -12.69 -46.31 -18.92
C PHE A 22 -13.36 -47.40 -19.76
N LYS A 23 -12.67 -48.51 -20.02
CA LYS A 23 -13.22 -49.62 -20.83
C LYS A 23 -14.41 -50.33 -20.16
N GLU A 24 -14.47 -50.35 -18.83
CA GLU A 24 -15.55 -51.03 -18.08
C GLU A 24 -16.88 -50.25 -18.05
N ARG A 25 -16.90 -48.97 -18.43
CA ARG A 25 -18.13 -48.13 -18.44
C ARG A 25 -18.86 -48.08 -19.79
N LYS A 26 -18.57 -48.99 -20.71
CA LYS A 26 -19.16 -49.03 -22.06
C LYS A 26 -20.51 -49.77 -22.15
N ALA A 27 -21.21 -49.95 -21.04
CA ALA A 27 -22.53 -50.57 -21.01
C ALA A 27 -23.50 -49.70 -20.18
N GLY A 28 -24.23 -48.82 -20.85
CA GLY A 28 -25.30 -48.00 -20.28
C GLY A 28 -25.10 -46.51 -20.55
N ASP A 29 -25.91 -45.97 -21.47
CA ASP A 29 -26.17 -44.55 -21.76
C ASP A 29 -25.18 -43.52 -21.17
N GLY A 30 -24.21 -43.07 -21.97
CA GLY A 30 -23.29 -42.04 -21.49
C GLY A 30 -22.40 -41.48 -22.60
N VAL A 31 -22.45 -40.17 -22.77
CA VAL A 31 -21.66 -39.38 -23.73
C VAL A 31 -20.16 -39.74 -23.62
N GLU A 32 -19.62 -40.35 -24.68
CA GLU A 32 -18.19 -40.69 -24.77
C GLU A 32 -17.37 -39.43 -25.08
N PHE A 33 -16.81 -38.81 -24.04
CA PHE A 33 -15.83 -37.75 -24.20
C PHE A 33 -14.46 -38.35 -24.56
N SER A 34 -13.88 -37.93 -25.70
CA SER A 34 -12.49 -38.27 -26.05
C SER A 34 -11.53 -37.89 -24.91
N ILE A 35 -10.48 -38.70 -24.68
CA ILE A 35 -9.43 -38.44 -23.68
C ILE A 35 -8.85 -37.04 -23.86
N ASP A 36 -8.63 -36.61 -25.11
CA ASP A 36 -8.16 -35.26 -25.44
C ASP A 36 -9.11 -34.18 -24.93
N LYS A 37 -10.42 -34.44 -24.98
CA LYS A 37 -11.43 -33.50 -24.52
C LYS A 37 -11.45 -33.40 -22.99
N ILE A 38 -11.24 -34.51 -22.29
CA ILE A 38 -11.12 -34.54 -20.82
C ILE A 38 -9.86 -33.78 -20.38
N ILE A 39 -8.72 -34.03 -21.04
CA ILE A 39 -7.47 -33.30 -20.81
C ILE A 39 -7.66 -31.80 -21.05
N GLN A 40 -8.30 -31.42 -22.17
CA GLN A 40 -8.58 -30.02 -22.49
C GLN A 40 -9.44 -29.34 -21.42
N ILE A 41 -10.52 -30.00 -20.95
CA ILE A 41 -11.39 -29.45 -19.91
C ILE A 41 -10.62 -29.28 -18.59
N GLY A 42 -9.82 -30.28 -18.19
CA GLY A 42 -9.01 -30.22 -16.98
C GLY A 42 -7.97 -29.09 -17.02
N VAL A 43 -7.27 -28.94 -18.14
CA VAL A 43 -6.30 -27.85 -18.35
C VAL A 43 -6.99 -26.49 -18.36
N GLN A 44 -8.12 -26.33 -19.05
CA GLN A 44 -8.86 -25.07 -19.08
C GLN A 44 -9.39 -24.67 -17.70
N ALA A 45 -9.92 -25.63 -16.94
CA ALA A 45 -10.36 -25.40 -15.57
C ALA A 45 -9.19 -25.00 -14.66
N GLY A 46 -8.07 -25.71 -14.74
CA GLY A 46 -6.87 -25.42 -13.96
C GLY A 46 -6.26 -24.04 -14.28
N VAL A 47 -6.16 -23.68 -15.58
CA VAL A 47 -5.66 -22.37 -16.01
C VAL A 47 -6.60 -21.25 -15.57
N ARG A 48 -7.92 -21.44 -15.69
CA ARG A 48 -8.90 -20.44 -15.24
C ARG A 48 -8.79 -20.20 -13.73
N GLU A 49 -8.80 -21.27 -12.94
CA GLU A 49 -8.68 -21.16 -11.47
C GLU A 49 -7.36 -20.50 -11.07
N ALA A 50 -6.26 -20.85 -11.74
CA ALA A 50 -4.96 -20.21 -11.51
C ALA A 50 -5.00 -18.70 -11.82
N LEU A 51 -5.58 -18.30 -12.96
CA LEU A 51 -5.72 -16.89 -13.32
C LEU A 51 -6.63 -16.12 -12.35
N ASP A 52 -7.74 -16.72 -11.93
CA ASP A 52 -8.68 -16.13 -10.96
C ASP A 52 -8.04 -15.97 -9.58
N ARG A 53 -7.24 -16.95 -9.15
CA ARG A 53 -6.49 -16.84 -7.90
C ARG A 53 -5.42 -15.75 -7.97
N ILE A 54 -4.67 -15.70 -9.07
CA ILE A 54 -3.66 -14.65 -9.29
C ILE A 54 -4.28 -13.26 -9.32
N SER A 55 -5.46 -13.09 -9.95
CA SER A 55 -6.15 -11.80 -10.01
C SER A 55 -6.64 -11.36 -8.63
N LYS A 56 -7.25 -12.27 -7.85
CA LYS A 56 -7.67 -12.02 -6.46
C LYS A 56 -6.50 -11.67 -5.55
N GLU A 57 -5.42 -12.46 -5.57
CA GLU A 57 -4.23 -12.18 -4.76
C GLU A 57 -3.59 -10.84 -5.12
N LYS A 58 -3.61 -10.44 -6.40
CA LYS A 58 -3.15 -9.11 -6.82
C LYS A 58 -4.04 -8.00 -6.27
N GLU A 59 -5.36 -8.17 -6.30
CA GLU A 59 -6.30 -7.19 -5.78
C GLU A 59 -6.19 -7.02 -4.27
N GLU A 60 -6.13 -8.12 -3.53
CA GLU A 60 -5.92 -8.14 -2.07
C GLU A 60 -4.62 -7.44 -1.70
N LYS A 61 -3.52 -7.73 -2.41
CA LYS A 61 -2.23 -7.04 -2.21
C LYS A 61 -2.34 -5.54 -2.48
N ARG A 62 -3.02 -5.12 -3.55
CA ARG A 62 -3.24 -3.69 -3.85
C ARG A 62 -4.00 -3.00 -2.73
N LYS A 63 -5.11 -3.59 -2.28
CA LYS A 63 -5.94 -3.04 -1.21
C LYS A 63 -5.16 -2.94 0.10
N SER A 64 -4.48 -4.02 0.50
CA SER A 64 -3.63 -4.06 1.69
C SER A 64 -2.55 -2.96 1.65
N ARG A 65 -1.88 -2.77 0.51
CA ARG A 65 -0.90 -1.68 0.37
C ARG A 65 -1.52 -0.30 0.48
N PHE A 66 -2.70 -0.08 -0.12
CA PHE A 66 -3.41 1.20 -0.03
C PHE A 66 -3.76 1.52 1.43
N ASP A 67 -4.38 0.57 2.14
CA ASP A 67 -4.78 0.73 3.54
C ASP A 67 -3.55 1.00 4.44
N ARG A 68 -2.45 0.27 4.20
CA ARG A 68 -1.16 0.48 4.89
C ARG A 68 -0.62 1.89 4.68
N ARG A 69 -0.66 2.41 3.45
CA ARG A 69 -0.13 3.74 3.13
C ARG A 69 -0.98 4.87 3.70
N LEU A 70 -2.29 4.67 3.77
CA LEU A 70 -3.18 5.60 4.45
C LEU A 70 -2.86 5.68 5.95
N ARG A 71 -2.72 4.51 6.60
CA ARG A 71 -2.30 4.42 8.01
C ARG A 71 -0.93 5.06 8.24
N ASN A 72 0.04 4.75 7.38
CA ASN A 72 1.40 5.28 7.46
C ASN A 72 1.42 6.80 7.30
N THR A 73 0.62 7.36 6.38
CA THR A 73 0.47 8.82 6.23
C THR A 73 0.00 9.48 7.52
N ASP A 74 -1.03 8.91 8.16
CA ASP A 74 -1.51 9.40 9.46
C ASP A 74 -0.42 9.31 10.55
N LEU A 75 0.32 8.20 10.61
CA LEU A 75 1.43 8.03 11.56
C LEU A 75 2.56 9.04 11.34
N LEU A 76 2.91 9.31 10.09
CA LEU A 76 3.92 10.29 9.72
C LEU A 76 3.56 11.67 10.26
N LEU A 77 2.30 12.09 10.08
CA LEU A 77 1.80 13.37 10.55
C LEU A 77 1.68 13.43 12.08
N LYS A 78 1.17 12.37 12.73
CA LYS A 78 1.09 12.29 14.20
C LYS A 78 2.45 12.52 14.86
N ASN A 79 3.48 11.88 14.30
CA ASN A 79 4.85 11.90 14.81
C ASN A 79 5.73 13.00 14.21
N TYR A 80 5.20 13.85 13.33
CA TYR A 80 5.98 14.85 12.60
C TYR A 80 6.84 15.74 13.53
N ASN A 81 6.26 16.29 14.59
CA ASN A 81 7.01 17.11 15.55
C ASN A 81 8.11 16.32 16.28
N LYS A 82 7.89 15.04 16.55
CA LYS A 82 8.89 14.13 17.14
C LYS A 82 10.05 13.89 16.17
N PHE A 83 9.75 13.69 14.89
CA PHE A 83 10.77 13.55 13.85
C PHE A 83 11.58 14.84 13.67
N VAL A 84 10.91 15.99 13.66
CA VAL A 84 11.59 17.30 13.63
C VAL A 84 12.51 17.46 14.83
N ALA A 85 12.04 17.14 16.04
CA ALA A 85 12.86 17.20 17.26
C ALA A 85 14.06 16.24 17.20
N HIS A 86 13.87 15.02 16.69
CA HIS A 86 14.95 14.04 16.52
C HIS A 86 16.06 14.53 15.57
N CYS A 87 15.70 15.35 14.60
CA CYS A 87 16.62 15.91 13.62
C CYS A 87 17.19 17.29 13.98
N ASN A 88 16.63 18.00 14.97
CA ASN A 88 16.95 19.40 15.29
C ASN A 88 18.31 19.60 15.98
N THR A 89 19.36 18.88 15.55
CA THR A 89 20.73 19.00 16.06
C THR A 89 21.81 19.02 14.98
N ALA A 90 21.50 19.04 13.68
CA ALA A 90 22.56 19.12 12.67
C ALA A 90 22.10 19.76 11.36
N LEU A 91 22.86 20.76 10.91
CA LEU A 91 22.85 21.27 9.54
C LEU A 91 23.40 20.18 8.60
N TYR A 92 22.56 19.23 8.21
CA TYR A 92 22.92 18.25 7.18
C TYR A 92 23.02 18.95 5.84
N THR A 93 24.25 19.12 5.36
CA THR A 93 24.51 19.69 4.04
C THR A 93 24.10 18.66 2.99
N SER A 94 23.46 19.13 1.92
CA SER A 94 22.93 18.37 0.78
C SER A 94 23.93 17.41 0.11
N LYS A 95 25.22 17.52 0.42
CA LYS A 95 26.30 16.64 -0.07
C LYS A 95 26.34 15.26 0.63
N GLN A 96 25.84 15.16 1.87
CA GLN A 96 25.85 13.92 2.68
C GLN A 96 24.63 13.01 2.45
N LEU A 97 23.59 13.50 1.77
CA LEU A 97 22.33 12.77 1.53
C LEU A 97 22.32 11.95 0.24
N LYS A 98 23.49 11.63 -0.30
CA LYS A 98 23.61 10.89 -1.55
C LYS A 98 23.53 9.39 -1.26
N GLN A 99 22.32 8.84 -1.31
CA GLN A 99 21.98 7.49 -1.82
C GLN A 99 20.53 7.07 -1.49
N ALA A 100 19.90 7.64 -0.46
CA ALA A 100 18.55 7.25 -0.04
C ALA A 100 17.48 8.28 -0.43
N ASN A 101 16.37 7.82 -1.03
CA ASN A 101 15.16 8.62 -1.25
C ASN A 101 14.17 8.39 -0.10
N ALA A 102 13.41 9.42 0.26
CA ALA A 102 12.35 9.32 1.26
C ALA A 102 11.30 8.26 0.89
N ILE A 103 10.95 8.09 -0.39
CA ILE A 103 9.97 7.10 -0.82
C ILE A 103 10.49 5.68 -0.55
N ASP A 104 11.72 5.38 -0.96
CA ASP A 104 12.36 4.07 -0.73
C ASP A 104 12.38 3.73 0.77
N ILE A 105 12.73 4.71 1.60
CA ILE A 105 12.71 4.62 3.06
C ILE A 105 11.32 4.23 3.57
N LEU A 106 10.25 4.83 3.05
CA LEU A 106 8.89 4.55 3.50
C LEU A 106 8.35 3.21 2.98
N ASP A 107 8.79 2.77 1.79
CA ASP A 107 8.39 1.49 1.19
C ASP A 107 9.14 0.28 1.79
N GLU A 108 10.34 0.48 2.34
CA GLU A 108 11.10 -0.58 3.06
C GLU A 108 10.37 -1.10 4.31
N VAL A 109 9.39 -0.36 4.84
CA VAL A 109 8.74 -0.68 6.10
C VAL A 109 7.43 -1.38 5.84
N GLU A 110 7.50 -2.70 5.71
CA GLU A 110 6.34 -3.57 5.56
C GLU A 110 5.83 -4.11 6.91
N ASP A 111 5.64 -3.21 7.87
CA ASP A 111 5.17 -3.59 9.21
C ASP A 111 3.82 -2.93 9.53
N ASP A 112 2.96 -3.67 10.21
CA ASP A 112 1.64 -3.23 10.66
C ASP A 112 1.65 -2.67 12.09
N GLU A 113 2.75 -2.83 12.82
CA GLU A 113 2.92 -2.27 14.15
C GLU A 113 3.38 -0.81 14.09
N ASP A 114 2.52 0.11 14.54
CA ASP A 114 2.74 1.56 14.55
C ASP A 114 4.09 1.95 15.18
N GLU A 115 4.48 1.29 16.27
CA GLU A 115 5.74 1.60 16.95
C GLU A 115 6.97 1.14 16.16
N VAL A 116 6.92 -0.04 15.54
CA VAL A 116 8.00 -0.53 14.68
C VAL A 116 8.16 0.41 13.49
N TYR A 117 7.04 0.85 12.90
CA TYR A 117 7.05 1.82 11.81
C TYR A 117 7.76 3.12 12.21
N VAL A 118 7.36 3.73 13.33
CA VAL A 118 7.95 4.98 13.82
C VAL A 118 9.44 4.79 14.18
N ARG A 119 9.80 3.68 14.84
CA ARG A 119 11.20 3.34 15.18
C ARG A 119 12.07 3.19 13.92
N SER A 120 11.52 2.59 12.86
CA SER A 120 12.25 2.41 11.60
C SER A 120 12.61 3.75 10.95
N ILE A 121 11.70 4.74 10.97
CA ILE A 121 11.97 6.10 10.46
C ILE A 121 13.05 6.79 11.30
N MET A 122 13.00 6.58 12.62
CA MET A 122 13.94 7.11 13.60
C MET A 122 15.24 6.31 13.73
N ARG A 123 15.48 5.33 12.85
CA ARG A 123 16.66 4.45 12.92
C ARG A 123 17.96 5.24 12.80
N THR A 124 18.00 6.24 11.93
CA THR A 124 19.12 7.18 11.81
C THR A 124 18.61 8.59 11.62
N ARG A 125 19.43 9.58 12.02
CA ARG A 125 19.09 11.00 11.87
C ARG A 125 18.95 11.38 10.40
N GLU A 126 19.78 10.84 9.52
CA GLU A 126 19.75 11.07 8.08
C GLU A 126 18.43 10.59 7.47
N ARG A 127 17.98 9.38 7.85
CA ARG A 127 16.71 8.80 7.40
C ARG A 127 15.54 9.65 7.86
N THR A 128 15.50 10.00 9.14
CA THR A 128 14.45 10.89 9.67
C THR A 128 14.47 12.25 9.00
N PHE A 129 15.64 12.83 8.72
CA PHE A 129 15.78 14.13 8.05
C PHE A 129 15.22 14.11 6.63
N LEU A 130 15.49 13.05 5.86
CA LEU A 130 14.91 12.86 4.52
C LEU A 130 13.39 12.83 4.58
N ILE A 131 12.81 12.07 5.53
CA ILE A 131 11.36 11.99 5.73
C ILE A 131 10.76 13.34 6.13
N VAL A 132 11.36 14.03 7.11
CA VAL A 132 10.90 15.36 7.55
C VAL A 132 10.89 16.35 6.38
N ASN A 133 11.96 16.39 5.58
CA ASN A 133 12.02 17.28 4.42
C ASN A 133 11.04 16.89 3.32
N HIS A 134 10.79 15.60 3.12
CA HIS A 134 9.80 15.12 2.18
C HIS A 134 8.38 15.56 2.59
N ILE A 135 7.99 15.33 3.84
CA ILE A 135 6.71 15.79 4.40
C ILE A 135 6.57 17.32 4.28
N LYS A 136 7.62 18.08 4.63
CA LYS A 136 7.63 19.55 4.48
C LYS A 136 7.35 20.00 3.06
N ARG A 137 8.03 19.40 2.07
CA ARG A 137 7.82 19.72 0.65
C ARG A 137 6.40 19.38 0.21
N ILE A 138 5.88 18.23 0.62
CA ILE A 138 4.53 17.78 0.27
C ILE A 138 3.48 18.69 0.89
N LEU A 139 3.60 19.06 2.17
CA LEU A 139 2.67 20.01 2.81
C LEU A 139 2.72 21.38 2.12
N GLY A 140 3.91 21.84 1.72
CA GLY A 140 4.07 23.08 0.96
C GLY A 140 3.40 23.02 -0.42
N TYR A 141 3.56 21.90 -1.13
CA TYR A 141 2.88 21.66 -2.41
C TYR A 141 1.36 21.56 -2.24
N TYR A 142 0.90 20.80 -1.24
CA TYR A 142 -0.51 20.65 -0.93
C TYR A 142 -1.17 22.00 -0.61
N LYS A 143 -0.51 22.85 0.18
CA LYS A 143 -0.96 24.24 0.39
C LYS A 143 -1.10 25.00 -0.94
N TYR A 144 -0.09 24.89 -1.81
CA TYR A 144 -0.06 25.63 -3.07
C TYR A 144 -1.22 25.25 -3.99
N ILE A 145 -1.54 23.95 -4.11
CA ILE A 145 -2.61 23.47 -5.01
C ILE A 145 -4.01 23.67 -4.44
N THR A 146 -4.14 23.84 -3.12
CA THR A 146 -5.44 23.98 -2.44
C THR A 146 -5.85 25.44 -2.22
N LYS A 147 -4.92 26.39 -2.28
CA LYS A 147 -5.13 27.81 -1.96
C LYS A 147 -6.24 28.54 -2.74
N SER A 148 -6.63 28.04 -3.91
CA SER A 148 -7.61 28.70 -4.79
C SER A 148 -9.06 28.25 -4.53
N GLU A 149 -9.25 27.20 -3.73
CA GLU A 149 -10.56 26.62 -3.46
C GLU A 149 -10.78 26.57 -1.94
N PRO A 150 -11.72 27.35 -1.37
CA PRO A 150 -11.88 27.48 0.08
C PRO A 150 -12.07 26.15 0.80
N GLU A 151 -12.79 25.21 0.20
CA GLU A 151 -12.98 23.87 0.77
C GLU A 151 -11.67 23.07 0.82
N LYS A 152 -10.86 23.12 -0.25
CA LYS A 152 -9.57 22.42 -0.28
C LYS A 152 -8.56 23.10 0.65
N GLU A 153 -8.54 24.42 0.70
CA GLU A 153 -7.68 25.17 1.63
C GLU A 153 -8.03 24.84 3.08
N ARG A 154 -9.32 24.66 3.40
CA ARG A 154 -9.78 24.21 4.72
C ARG A 154 -9.15 22.87 5.11
N LYS A 155 -9.07 21.90 4.19
CA LYS A 155 -8.39 20.61 4.43
C LYS A 155 -6.93 20.79 4.84
N TYR A 156 -6.18 21.65 4.13
CA TYR A 156 -4.81 22.00 4.51
C TYR A 156 -4.74 22.61 5.93
N ARG A 157 -5.65 23.55 6.26
CA ARG A 157 -5.72 24.15 7.60
C ARG A 157 -6.01 23.12 8.69
N VAL A 158 -6.92 22.17 8.43
CA VAL A 158 -7.22 21.06 9.33
C VAL A 158 -5.98 20.21 9.60
N LEU A 159 -5.22 19.84 8.57
CA LEU A 159 -4.00 19.06 8.73
C LEU A 159 -2.97 19.79 9.59
N VAL A 160 -2.65 21.04 9.26
CA VAL A 160 -1.65 21.83 10.01
C VAL A 160 -2.10 22.01 11.46
N GLY A 161 -3.35 22.39 11.66
CA GLY A 161 -3.91 22.65 12.99
C GLY A 161 -3.88 21.41 13.89
N LEU A 162 -4.33 20.25 13.39
CA LEU A 162 -4.38 19.03 14.19
C LEU A 162 -2.99 18.43 14.44
N TYR A 163 -2.13 18.37 13.41
CA TYR A 163 -0.89 17.59 13.49
C TYR A 163 0.34 18.39 13.88
N ILE A 164 0.43 19.66 13.47
CA ILE A 164 1.59 20.52 13.70
C ILE A 164 1.33 21.40 14.92
N ASP A 165 0.22 22.14 14.90
CA ASP A 165 -0.16 23.08 15.98
C ASP A 165 -0.79 22.36 17.18
N LYS A 166 -1.10 21.06 17.05
CA LYS A 166 -1.68 20.21 18.10
C LYS A 166 -3.01 20.73 18.67
N LYS A 167 -3.81 21.38 17.83
CA LYS A 167 -5.18 21.80 18.16
C LYS A 167 -6.11 20.59 18.28
N THR A 168 -7.12 20.71 19.12
CA THR A 168 -8.22 19.75 19.22
C THR A 168 -9.22 19.93 18.08
N TYR A 169 -10.06 18.91 17.84
CA TYR A 169 -11.16 19.01 16.87
C TYR A 169 -12.12 20.16 17.19
N SER A 170 -12.37 20.43 18.48
CA SER A 170 -13.24 21.52 18.90
C SER A 170 -12.65 22.89 18.56
N GLN A 171 -11.36 23.09 18.84
CA GLN A 171 -10.66 24.33 18.50
C GLN A 171 -10.62 24.57 16.99
N MET A 172 -10.39 23.51 16.21
CA MET A 172 -10.43 23.59 14.75
C MET A 172 -11.82 23.91 14.21
N ALA A 173 -12.86 23.29 14.77
CA ALA A 173 -14.25 23.51 14.38
C ALA A 173 -14.67 24.97 14.64
N GLU A 174 -14.27 25.52 15.79
CA GLU A 174 -14.49 26.93 16.14
C GLU A 174 -13.75 27.88 15.19
N GLU A 175 -12.44 27.66 14.96
CA GLU A 175 -11.62 28.52 14.09
C GLU A 175 -12.09 28.52 12.63
N LEU A 176 -12.59 27.38 12.15
CA LEU A 176 -13.02 27.19 10.77
C LEU A 176 -14.52 27.37 10.57
N TYR A 177 -15.25 27.74 11.63
CA TYR A 177 -16.70 27.93 11.61
C TYR A 177 -17.46 26.74 11.00
N CYS A 178 -17.10 25.53 11.40
CA CYS A 178 -17.75 24.30 10.92
C CYS A 178 -17.94 23.28 12.05
N SER A 179 -18.60 22.16 11.76
CA SER A 179 -18.81 21.10 12.76
C SER A 179 -17.55 20.25 12.97
N THR A 180 -17.42 19.61 14.13
CA THR A 180 -16.35 18.62 14.38
C THR A 180 -16.40 17.44 13.41
N LYS A 181 -17.60 17.05 12.96
CA LYS A 181 -17.78 16.04 11.89
C LYS A 181 -17.20 16.50 10.55
N THR A 182 -17.31 17.79 10.23
CA THR A 182 -16.68 18.38 9.04
C THR A 182 -15.16 18.32 9.16
N ILE A 183 -14.60 18.66 10.33
CA ILE A 183 -13.16 18.54 10.59
C ILE A 183 -12.67 17.10 10.44
N GLU A 184 -13.41 16.11 10.95
CA GLU A 184 -13.06 14.70 10.82
C GLU A 184 -13.08 14.22 9.37
N ARG A 185 -14.12 14.59 8.61
CA ARG A 185 -14.20 14.29 7.18
C ARG A 185 -13.06 14.94 6.40
N ASP A 186 -12.83 16.24 6.60
CA ASP A 186 -11.77 16.98 5.92
C ASP A 186 -10.39 16.40 6.25
N ARG A 187 -10.15 16.03 7.52
CA ARG A 187 -8.92 15.32 7.92
C ARG A 187 -8.76 14.03 7.12
N LYS A 188 -9.80 13.18 7.07
CA LYS A 188 -9.73 11.88 6.39
C LYS A 188 -9.41 12.06 4.91
N GLU A 189 -10.14 12.94 4.22
CA GLU A 189 -9.91 13.24 2.80
C GLU A 189 -8.52 13.81 2.55
N ALA A 190 -8.03 14.70 3.44
CA ALA A 190 -6.70 15.25 3.32
C ALA A 190 -5.59 14.22 3.51
N ILE A 191 -5.77 13.22 4.40
CA ILE A 191 -4.84 12.10 4.57
C ILE A 191 -4.83 11.22 3.32
N GLU A 192 -5.99 10.94 2.73
CA GLU A 192 -6.10 10.19 1.47
C GLU A 192 -5.36 10.92 0.33
N GLU A 193 -5.61 12.22 0.16
CA GLU A 193 -4.92 13.06 -0.83
C GLU A 193 -3.40 13.13 -0.58
N LEU A 194 -2.96 13.26 0.68
CA LEU A 194 -1.54 13.26 1.04
C LEU A 194 -0.87 11.90 0.82
N SER A 195 -1.56 10.79 1.05
CA SER A 195 -1.04 9.44 0.79
C SER A 195 -0.64 9.29 -0.69
N VAL A 196 -1.46 9.81 -1.59
CA VAL A 196 -1.13 9.84 -3.03
C VAL A 196 0.10 10.72 -3.30
N LEU A 197 0.19 11.90 -2.66
CA LEU A 197 1.33 12.79 -2.86
C LEU A 197 2.64 12.26 -2.29
N ILE A 198 2.59 11.49 -1.20
CA ILE A 198 3.77 10.87 -0.56
C ILE A 198 4.23 9.66 -1.35
N PHE A 199 3.30 8.79 -1.75
CA PHE A 199 3.63 7.47 -2.27
C PHE A 199 3.36 7.29 -3.78
N GLY A 200 2.95 8.35 -4.49
CA GLY A 200 2.70 8.35 -5.93
C GLY A 200 1.41 7.63 -6.35
N VAL A 201 1.38 7.14 -7.60
CA VAL A 201 0.23 6.38 -8.18
C VAL A 201 -0.14 5.16 -7.35
N ASP A 202 0.83 4.59 -6.66
CA ASP A 202 0.60 3.46 -5.75
C ASP A 202 -0.16 3.86 -4.46
N GLY A 203 -0.39 5.16 -4.23
CA GLY A 203 -1.26 5.70 -3.18
C GLY A 203 -2.72 5.90 -3.63
N LEU A 204 -3.04 5.66 -4.90
CA LEU A 204 -4.40 5.79 -5.43
C LEU A 204 -5.25 4.58 -5.04
N LYS A 205 -6.50 4.84 -4.63
CA LYS A 205 -7.55 3.83 -4.66
C LYS A 205 -8.02 3.69 -6.10
N LEU A 206 -7.49 2.69 -6.81
CA LEU A 206 -8.01 2.32 -8.12
C LEU A 206 -9.20 1.40 -7.88
N ASP A 207 -10.40 1.89 -8.17
CA ASP A 207 -11.58 1.03 -8.27
C ASP A 207 -11.37 0.14 -9.51
N ALA A 208 -11.31 -1.18 -9.30
CA ALA A 208 -11.21 -2.19 -10.35
C ALA A 208 -12.60 -2.67 -10.77
#